data_AF-A0A923R1W9-F1
#
_entry.id   AF-A0A923R1W9-F1
#
_cell.length_a   1.000
_cell.length_b   1.000
_cell.length_c   1.000
_cell.angle_alpha   90.00
_cell.angle_beta   90.00
_cell.angle_gamma   90.00
#
_symmetry.space_group_name_H-M   'P 1'
#
loop_
_entity.id
_entity.type
_entity.pdbx_description
1 polymer ?
#
loop_
_entity_poly.entity_id
_entity_poly.type
_entity_poly.pdbx_seq_one_letter_code
_entity_poly.pdbx_strand_id
1 'polypeptide(L)'
;MKKNLLKSIALLALISGFNNVNGQAPTLGTAATFALFSSNGAVTNTGSSQVTGNVGSNNGAGTGFGNVNGTMHDMDGTSAKAFADLGVAYKDLDGRIATNNPAPLLGNGQTLFPGVHFIGQAATLNLKLTLDAKGDPNAVFIFKIQGAFASNASAKVILANGAKACNVFWKIEGMVSLASGTTFRGTIIANNAAVSLLSGDTLEGRAFSTTGAVSISNSLVYTPIGCGSPYLTGPTAPDMGSTNCYGLFSANGAVSNSGETHVMGDVGSNKGPVTGFNPLFVSGKIRSTPDNSTQQCSTDLFKAYNYLNVLAPDIELLYPAQFGNNLVLTPHTYLLKGATSLTNKVYLNAEGNANAIFVFKLAGALTTSTYANVILMNNAQSKNVFWVVEGAVTINNYSTFRGTIICNNGALGAINTGVVLDGKAFTTTGGITSTAMTTIMAPVCLPTGITSNETENSLKTVSLAPNPFSNSVTVSYNSLSLLNNGTITIYNVAGEEMMRTSLSNQATIIETSSLPDGIYVYKISSDGQTVQTGRIVSQQ
;
A
#
# COMPACT_ATOMS: atom_id res chain seq x y z
N MET A 1 60.24 22.44 25.03
CA MET A 1 60.16 23.23 23.78
C MET A 1 59.52 22.36 22.70
N LYS A 2 58.39 22.84 22.11
CA LYS A 2 57.92 22.73 20.70
C LYS A 2 58.22 21.44 19.89
N LYS A 3 57.41 20.88 18.99
CA LYS A 3 56.03 20.99 18.44
C LYS A 3 56.03 19.95 17.28
N ASN A 4 54.99 19.10 17.14
CA ASN A 4 54.49 18.48 15.87
C ASN A 4 55.48 17.56 15.08
N LEU A 5 55.11 16.52 14.31
CA LEU A 5 53.95 16.21 13.48
C LEU A 5 53.99 14.71 13.04
N LEU A 6 52.80 14.19 12.72
CA LEU A 6 52.35 12.91 12.16
C LEU A 6 53.23 12.18 11.10
N LYS A 7 53.14 10.84 11.05
CA LYS A 7 52.32 10.04 10.09
C LYS A 7 52.63 8.53 10.21
N SER A 8 51.71 7.76 10.77
CA SER A 8 51.65 6.29 10.63
C SER A 8 50.38 5.94 9.85
N ILE A 9 50.53 5.62 8.57
CA ILE A 9 49.48 5.06 7.72
C ILE A 9 49.60 3.54 7.88
N ALA A 10 48.74 2.94 8.71
CA ALA A 10 48.46 1.52 8.65
C ALA A 10 47.35 1.31 7.61
N LEU A 11 47.76 0.91 6.41
CA LEU A 11 46.87 0.48 5.33
C LEU A 11 46.26 -0.87 5.74
N LEU A 12 45.11 -0.85 6.42
CA LEU A 12 44.28 -2.04 6.58
C LEU A 12 43.44 -2.17 5.31
N ALA A 13 43.95 -2.93 4.34
CA ALA A 13 43.15 -3.36 3.20
C ALA A 13 41.99 -4.22 3.74
N LEU A 14 40.78 -3.67 3.74
CA LEU A 14 39.55 -4.47 3.83
C LEU A 14 39.50 -5.35 2.59
N ILE A 15 39.94 -6.59 2.73
CA ILE A 15 39.65 -7.66 1.80
C ILE A 15 38.16 -7.96 1.99
N SER A 16 37.29 -7.32 1.21
CA SER A 16 35.91 -7.78 1.00
C SER A 16 35.95 -9.02 0.09
N GLY A 17 36.48 -10.11 0.63
CA GLY A 17 36.29 -11.43 0.07
C GLY A 17 34.82 -11.80 0.26
N PHE A 18 34.01 -11.66 -0.79
CA PHE A 18 32.73 -12.34 -0.85
C PHE A 18 33.03 -13.83 -0.79
N ASN A 19 32.73 -14.45 0.35
CA ASN A 19 32.69 -15.91 0.45
C ASN A 19 31.63 -16.39 -0.55
N ASN A 20 32.08 -16.89 -1.70
CA ASN A 20 31.23 -17.48 -2.74
C ASN A 20 30.70 -18.83 -2.25
N VAL A 21 29.74 -18.82 -1.33
CA VAL A 21 29.06 -20.03 -0.88
C VAL A 21 28.01 -20.36 -1.93
N ASN A 22 28.14 -21.51 -2.60
CA ASN A 22 27.25 -21.96 -3.68
C ASN A 22 25.75 -22.04 -3.29
N GLY A 23 25.41 -21.94 -1.99
CA GLY A 23 24.03 -21.90 -1.48
C GLY A 23 23.46 -20.50 -1.22
N GLN A 24 24.21 -19.41 -1.43
CA GLN A 24 23.70 -18.05 -1.21
C GLN A 24 23.32 -17.37 -2.54
N ALA A 25 22.13 -16.77 -2.59
CA ALA A 25 21.68 -15.98 -3.74
C ALA A 25 22.56 -14.74 -3.97
N PRO A 26 22.89 -14.38 -5.22
CA PRO A 26 23.58 -13.14 -5.54
C PRO A 26 22.75 -11.93 -5.13
N THR A 27 23.41 -10.87 -4.65
CA THR A 27 22.75 -9.58 -4.44
C THR A 27 22.55 -8.87 -5.77
N LEU A 28 21.34 -8.35 -6.01
CA LEU A 28 21.02 -7.56 -7.19
C LEU A 28 21.13 -6.04 -6.94
N GLY A 29 21.39 -5.62 -5.69
CA GLY A 29 21.41 -4.20 -5.32
C GLY A 29 20.15 -3.46 -5.81
N THR A 30 20.35 -2.31 -6.44
CA THR A 30 19.29 -1.46 -7.01
C THR A 30 18.57 -2.12 -8.17
N ALA A 31 19.26 -3.00 -8.93
CA ALA A 31 18.63 -3.75 -10.01
C ALA A 31 17.50 -4.66 -9.49
N ALA A 32 17.48 -5.02 -8.19
CA ALA A 32 16.39 -5.78 -7.60
C ALA A 32 15.00 -5.12 -7.76
N THR A 33 14.95 -3.79 -7.86
CA THR A 33 13.68 -3.04 -8.00
C THR A 33 13.13 -3.05 -9.42
N PHE A 34 13.93 -3.44 -10.41
CA PHE A 34 13.53 -3.52 -11.81
C PHE A 34 12.90 -4.86 -12.17
N ALA A 35 11.81 -4.81 -12.93
CA ALA A 35 11.26 -5.94 -13.66
C ALA A 35 11.96 -6.12 -15.01
N LEU A 36 12.22 -5.00 -15.70
CA LEU A 36 12.85 -4.96 -17.02
C LEU A 36 13.98 -3.94 -17.00
N PHE A 37 15.19 -4.33 -17.39
CA PHE A 37 16.31 -3.39 -17.40
C PHE A 37 17.33 -3.71 -18.49
N SER A 38 17.82 -2.67 -19.16
CA SER A 38 18.98 -2.78 -20.05
C SER A 38 20.08 -1.83 -19.59
N SER A 39 21.27 -2.36 -19.40
CA SER A 39 22.47 -1.57 -19.18
C SER A 39 22.85 -0.72 -20.41
N ASN A 40 22.57 -1.23 -21.61
CA ASN A 40 22.83 -0.55 -22.88
C ASN A 40 21.95 -1.14 -23.98
N GLY A 41 20.88 -0.44 -24.34
CA GLY A 41 19.88 -0.89 -25.31
C GLY A 41 18.47 -0.40 -24.98
N ALA A 42 17.58 -0.47 -25.98
CA ALA A 42 16.19 -0.08 -25.79
C ALA A 42 15.42 -1.09 -24.92
N VAL A 43 14.44 -0.60 -24.16
CA VAL A 43 13.46 -1.44 -23.49
C VAL A 43 12.09 -1.17 -24.11
N THR A 44 11.47 -2.16 -24.74
CA THR A 44 10.29 -1.93 -25.58
C THR A 44 9.12 -2.82 -25.21
N ASN A 45 7.92 -2.29 -25.32
CA ASN A 45 6.68 -3.04 -25.22
C ASN A 45 5.85 -2.90 -26.51
N THR A 46 5.25 -4.00 -26.94
CA THR A 46 4.25 -4.01 -28.02
C THR A 46 2.93 -4.61 -27.52
N GLY A 47 1.83 -3.88 -27.70
CA GLY A 47 0.52 -4.30 -27.20
C GLY A 47 0.33 -4.01 -25.71
N SER A 48 -0.59 -4.71 -25.07
CA SER A 48 -0.96 -4.45 -23.67
C SER A 48 -0.28 -5.44 -22.73
N SER A 49 0.84 -5.01 -22.14
CA SER A 49 1.56 -5.79 -21.14
C SER A 49 1.30 -5.27 -19.73
N GLN A 50 1.40 -6.15 -18.75
CA GLN A 50 1.28 -5.84 -17.33
C GLN A 50 2.65 -5.97 -16.69
N VAL A 51 3.15 -4.89 -16.10
CA VAL A 51 4.49 -4.86 -15.48
C VAL A 51 4.39 -4.36 -14.04
N THR A 52 4.91 -5.16 -13.10
CA THR A 52 5.10 -4.78 -11.69
C THR A 52 6.58 -4.78 -11.34
N GLY A 53 7.10 -3.62 -10.94
CA GLY A 53 8.52 -3.31 -10.81
C GLY A 53 8.97 -2.26 -11.81
N ASN A 54 10.12 -1.65 -11.54
CA ASN A 54 10.67 -0.58 -12.38
C ASN A 54 11.05 -1.08 -13.78
N VAL A 55 11.01 -0.16 -14.74
CA VAL A 55 11.38 -0.41 -16.14
C VAL A 55 12.39 0.66 -16.54
N GLY A 56 13.47 0.30 -17.24
CA GLY A 56 14.38 1.35 -17.68
C GLY A 56 15.62 0.91 -18.44
N SER A 57 16.31 1.89 -19.00
CA SER A 57 17.60 1.71 -19.66
C SER A 57 18.62 2.73 -19.19
N ASN A 58 19.85 2.29 -18.93
CA ASN A 58 20.96 3.21 -18.63
C ASN A 58 21.58 3.86 -19.89
N ASN A 59 21.36 3.28 -21.07
CA ASN A 59 21.74 3.88 -22.36
C ASN A 59 20.75 3.43 -23.44
N GLY A 60 19.62 4.14 -23.51
CA GLY A 60 18.44 3.79 -24.29
C GLY A 60 17.20 4.43 -23.68
N ALA A 61 16.01 3.97 -24.09
CA ALA A 61 14.75 4.43 -23.51
C ALA A 61 13.73 3.28 -23.42
N GLY A 62 12.83 3.40 -22.44
CA GLY A 62 11.59 2.66 -22.30
C GLY A 62 10.51 3.20 -23.25
N THR A 63 10.05 2.39 -24.21
CA THR A 63 9.03 2.83 -25.19
C THR A 63 7.91 1.82 -25.38
N GLY A 64 6.72 2.30 -25.77
CA GLY A 64 5.55 1.47 -26.05
C GLY A 64 4.82 0.93 -24.82
N PHE A 65 5.20 1.35 -23.61
CA PHE A 65 4.50 0.99 -22.37
C PHE A 65 3.23 1.83 -22.17
N GLY A 66 2.22 1.21 -21.55
CA GLY A 66 1.10 1.93 -20.93
C GLY A 66 1.40 2.23 -19.46
N ASN A 67 0.40 2.13 -18.60
CA ASN A 67 0.61 2.23 -17.15
C ASN A 67 1.45 1.06 -16.63
N VAL A 68 2.53 1.36 -15.91
CA VAL A 68 3.42 0.40 -15.24
C VAL A 68 3.22 0.52 -13.73
N ASN A 69 3.13 -0.61 -13.02
CA ASN A 69 3.15 -0.64 -11.56
C ASN A 69 4.60 -0.57 -11.05
N GLY A 70 5.20 0.60 -11.25
CA GLY A 70 6.61 0.90 -11.00
C GLY A 70 7.00 2.18 -11.73
N THR A 71 8.26 2.57 -11.59
CA THR A 71 8.78 3.82 -12.18
C THR A 71 9.57 3.53 -13.45
N MET A 72 9.42 4.42 -14.44
CA MET A 72 10.25 4.45 -15.65
C MET A 72 11.57 5.19 -15.35
N HIS A 73 12.71 4.51 -15.50
CA HIS A 73 14.04 5.05 -15.20
C HIS A 73 14.96 4.97 -16.43
N ASP A 74 14.96 6.02 -17.25
CA ASP A 74 15.79 6.10 -18.44
C ASP A 74 16.90 7.14 -18.27
N MET A 75 18.16 6.70 -18.33
CA MET A 75 19.37 7.53 -18.25
C MET A 75 19.40 8.47 -17.03
N ASP A 76 18.86 8.02 -15.90
CA ASP A 76 18.86 8.72 -14.62
C ASP A 76 19.80 8.07 -13.58
N GLY A 77 19.90 8.66 -12.39
CA GLY A 77 20.75 8.14 -11.32
C GLY A 77 20.38 6.73 -10.83
N THR A 78 19.10 6.35 -10.91
CA THR A 78 18.64 5.01 -10.51
C THR A 78 19.07 3.97 -11.54
N SER A 79 18.89 4.26 -12.83
CA SER A 79 19.34 3.41 -13.94
C SER A 79 20.86 3.25 -13.97
N ALA A 80 21.63 4.31 -13.65
CA ALA A 80 23.09 4.24 -13.51
C ALA A 80 23.54 3.34 -12.35
N LYS A 81 22.83 3.38 -11.22
CA LYS A 81 23.13 2.49 -10.09
C LYS A 81 22.73 1.05 -10.38
N ALA A 82 21.59 0.83 -11.03
CA ALA A 82 21.17 -0.50 -11.49
C ALA A 82 22.15 -1.10 -12.50
N PHE A 83 22.72 -0.31 -13.40
CA PHE A 83 23.80 -0.73 -14.32
C PHE A 83 25.02 -1.28 -13.55
N ALA A 84 25.51 -0.53 -12.55
CA ALA A 84 26.66 -0.93 -11.76
C ALA A 84 26.37 -2.20 -10.93
N ASP A 85 25.22 -2.23 -10.25
CA ASP A 85 24.82 -3.36 -9.40
C ASP A 85 24.56 -4.64 -10.23
N LEU A 86 23.98 -4.51 -11.44
CA LEU A 86 23.81 -5.64 -12.37
C LEU A 86 25.17 -6.19 -12.83
N GLY A 87 26.14 -5.32 -13.10
CA GLY A 87 27.51 -5.74 -13.44
C GLY A 87 28.18 -6.54 -12.32
N VAL A 88 27.92 -6.20 -11.06
CA VAL A 88 28.40 -6.96 -9.88
C VAL A 88 27.68 -8.31 -9.79
N ALA A 89 26.36 -8.33 -9.89
CA ALA A 89 25.57 -9.56 -9.84
C ALA A 89 25.96 -10.55 -10.95
N TYR A 90 26.20 -10.05 -12.16
CA TYR A 90 26.70 -10.85 -13.28
C TYR A 90 28.05 -11.51 -12.97
N LYS A 91 29.02 -10.74 -12.45
CA LYS A 91 30.36 -11.27 -12.10
C LYS A 91 30.30 -12.30 -10.97
N ASP A 92 29.42 -12.09 -9.99
CA ASP A 92 29.17 -13.06 -8.92
C ASP A 92 28.64 -14.38 -9.50
N LEU A 93 27.58 -14.32 -10.31
CA LEU A 93 26.99 -15.48 -10.98
C LEU A 93 27.99 -16.21 -11.89
N ASP A 94 28.83 -15.46 -12.60
CA ASP A 94 29.87 -16.02 -13.46
C ASP A 94 30.94 -16.79 -12.64
N GLY A 95 31.32 -16.26 -11.49
CA GLY A 95 32.28 -16.86 -10.58
C GLY A 95 31.77 -18.11 -9.83
N ARG A 96 30.47 -18.40 -9.84
CA ARG A 96 29.91 -19.58 -9.15
C ARG A 96 30.38 -20.89 -9.77
N ILE A 97 30.79 -21.83 -8.91
CA ILE A 97 31.31 -23.14 -9.31
C ILE A 97 30.14 -24.07 -9.60
N ALA A 98 30.16 -24.71 -10.77
CA ALA A 98 29.14 -25.65 -11.18
C ALA A 98 29.08 -26.86 -10.23
N THR A 99 27.87 -27.24 -9.82
CA THR A 99 27.61 -28.45 -9.04
C THR A 99 27.03 -29.56 -9.91
N ASN A 100 26.40 -29.20 -11.04
CA ASN A 100 25.70 -30.12 -11.94
C ASN A 100 25.82 -29.64 -13.39
N ASN A 101 25.76 -30.58 -14.33
CA ASN A 101 25.83 -30.31 -15.78
C ASN A 101 24.65 -30.97 -16.50
N PRO A 102 23.43 -30.39 -16.45
CA PRO A 102 22.30 -30.95 -17.16
C PRO A 102 22.50 -30.88 -18.68
N ALA A 103 21.74 -31.69 -19.42
CA ALA A 103 21.71 -31.62 -20.87
C ALA A 103 21.15 -30.26 -21.35
N PRO A 104 21.51 -29.79 -22.56
CA PRO A 104 21.05 -28.51 -23.09
C PRO A 104 19.53 -28.40 -23.29
N LEU A 105 18.84 -29.54 -23.48
CA LEU A 105 17.38 -29.59 -23.48
C LEU A 105 16.87 -29.72 -22.05
N LEU A 106 16.31 -28.63 -21.53
CA LEU A 106 15.67 -28.57 -20.22
C LEU A 106 14.16 -28.82 -20.34
N GLY A 107 13.58 -29.40 -19.28
CA GLY A 107 12.15 -29.62 -19.17
C GLY A 107 11.72 -31.04 -19.54
N ASN A 108 10.66 -31.22 -20.31
CA ASN A 108 10.07 -32.55 -20.61
C ASN A 108 9.74 -33.38 -19.35
N GLY A 109 9.34 -32.73 -18.25
CA GLY A 109 9.06 -33.38 -16.98
C GLY A 109 10.29 -33.53 -16.06
N GLN A 110 11.45 -33.02 -16.48
CA GLN A 110 12.67 -32.99 -15.67
C GLN A 110 12.44 -32.21 -14.36
N THR A 111 12.97 -32.76 -13.28
CA THR A 111 13.10 -32.07 -11.99
C THR A 111 14.58 -31.81 -11.71
N LEU A 112 14.91 -30.57 -11.37
CA LEU A 112 16.23 -30.16 -10.91
C LEU A 112 16.16 -29.72 -9.45
N PHE A 113 17.27 -29.96 -8.75
CA PHE A 113 17.45 -29.64 -7.34
C PHE A 113 18.37 -28.42 -7.16
N PRO A 114 18.48 -27.86 -5.94
CA PRO A 114 19.23 -26.64 -5.69
C PRO A 114 20.70 -26.83 -6.05
N GLY A 115 21.32 -25.80 -6.62
CA GLY A 115 22.70 -25.85 -7.10
C GLY A 115 22.98 -24.96 -8.30
N VAL A 116 24.21 -25.07 -8.80
CA VAL A 116 24.72 -24.35 -9.96
C VAL A 116 24.78 -25.30 -11.16
N HIS A 117 23.86 -25.11 -12.09
CA HIS A 117 23.68 -25.91 -13.29
C HIS A 117 24.40 -25.27 -14.47
N PHE A 118 25.41 -25.95 -15.00
CA PHE A 118 26.20 -25.46 -16.13
C PHE A 118 25.82 -26.17 -17.43
N ILE A 119 25.58 -25.40 -18.49
CA ILE A 119 25.34 -25.87 -19.85
C ILE A 119 26.32 -25.14 -20.76
N GLY A 120 27.29 -25.87 -21.30
CA GLY A 120 28.41 -25.31 -22.09
C GLY A 120 28.07 -24.86 -23.51
N GLN A 121 26.79 -24.71 -23.84
CA GLN A 121 26.28 -24.39 -25.18
C GLN A 121 24.89 -23.77 -25.11
N ALA A 122 24.28 -23.49 -26.27
CA ALA A 122 22.89 -23.05 -26.35
C ALA A 122 21.93 -24.09 -25.74
N ALA A 123 20.91 -23.60 -25.04
CA ALA A 123 19.95 -24.41 -24.30
C ALA A 123 18.51 -24.10 -24.73
N THR A 124 17.62 -25.09 -24.56
CA THR A 124 16.20 -24.95 -24.90
C THR A 124 15.34 -25.48 -23.77
N LEU A 125 14.31 -24.72 -23.38
CA LEU A 125 13.27 -25.16 -22.45
C LEU A 125 12.06 -25.71 -23.23
N ASN A 126 11.69 -26.96 -22.98
CA ASN A 126 10.51 -27.58 -23.55
C ASN A 126 9.57 -28.13 -22.49
N LEU A 127 8.26 -28.01 -22.68
CA LEU A 127 7.25 -28.49 -21.74
C LEU A 127 7.56 -28.03 -20.30
N LYS A 128 7.49 -28.91 -19.30
CA LYS A 128 7.67 -28.56 -17.87
C LYS A 128 9.08 -28.84 -17.39
N LEU A 129 9.72 -27.86 -16.76
CA LEU A 129 10.88 -28.00 -15.90
C LEU A 129 10.46 -27.72 -14.45
N THR A 130 10.73 -28.63 -13.52
CA THR A 130 10.43 -28.44 -12.10
C THR A 130 11.70 -28.10 -11.33
N LEU A 131 11.67 -27.04 -10.54
CA LEU A 131 12.71 -26.67 -9.58
C LEU A 131 12.21 -27.03 -8.18
N ASP A 132 12.79 -28.07 -7.60
CA ASP A 132 12.37 -28.63 -6.32
C ASP A 132 13.36 -28.27 -5.23
N ALA A 133 12.92 -27.44 -4.28
CA ALA A 133 13.75 -26.99 -3.17
C ALA A 133 13.93 -28.02 -2.04
N LYS A 134 13.31 -29.21 -2.14
CA LYS A 134 13.36 -30.27 -1.13
C LYS A 134 12.97 -29.80 0.28
N GLY A 135 12.06 -28.83 0.37
CA GLY A 135 11.59 -28.26 1.63
C GLY A 135 12.40 -27.09 2.16
N ASP A 136 13.51 -26.69 1.51
CA ASP A 136 14.31 -25.53 1.94
C ASP A 136 13.88 -24.24 1.21
N PRO A 137 13.17 -23.31 1.88
CA PRO A 137 12.74 -22.06 1.24
C PRO A 137 13.89 -21.09 0.89
N ASN A 138 15.11 -21.37 1.34
CA ASN A 138 16.31 -20.62 0.99
C ASN A 138 17.12 -21.27 -0.14
N ALA A 139 16.65 -22.41 -0.68
CA ALA A 139 17.27 -23.09 -1.79
C ALA A 139 17.48 -22.17 -3.00
N VAL A 140 18.68 -22.23 -3.58
CA VAL A 140 19.11 -21.41 -4.72
C VAL A 140 19.33 -22.27 -5.95
N PHE A 141 18.85 -21.77 -7.10
CA PHE A 141 19.04 -22.39 -8.41
C PHE A 141 19.73 -21.39 -9.33
N ILE A 142 20.93 -21.73 -9.79
CA ILE A 142 21.69 -20.89 -10.72
C ILE A 142 21.90 -21.68 -12.00
N PHE A 143 21.50 -21.11 -13.13
CA PHE A 143 21.74 -21.67 -14.45
C PHE A 143 22.79 -20.82 -15.16
N LYS A 144 23.92 -21.44 -15.52
CA LYS A 144 25.00 -20.83 -16.31
C LYS A 144 24.95 -21.44 -17.71
N ILE A 145 24.49 -20.66 -18.69
CA ILE A 145 24.30 -21.12 -20.07
C ILE A 145 25.29 -20.39 -20.97
N GLN A 146 26.24 -21.13 -21.55
CA GLN A 146 27.28 -20.60 -22.42
C GLN A 146 26.81 -20.52 -23.89
N GLY A 147 25.66 -19.88 -24.11
CA GLY A 147 25.07 -19.70 -25.42
C GLY A 147 23.68 -19.08 -25.35
N ALA A 148 22.96 -19.09 -26.47
CA ALA A 148 21.57 -18.62 -26.52
C ALA A 148 20.64 -19.53 -25.70
N PHE A 149 19.55 -18.95 -25.18
CA PHE A 149 18.48 -19.66 -24.50
C PHE A 149 17.15 -19.41 -25.18
N ALA A 150 16.43 -20.47 -25.51
CA ALA A 150 15.10 -20.37 -26.07
C ALA A 150 14.10 -21.22 -25.28
N SER A 151 12.81 -20.86 -25.31
CA SER A 151 11.75 -21.78 -24.93
C SER A 151 10.90 -22.17 -26.14
N ASN A 152 10.32 -23.37 -26.10
CA ASN A 152 9.20 -23.72 -26.97
C ASN A 152 7.90 -23.11 -26.43
N ALA A 153 6.90 -22.96 -27.30
CA ALA A 153 5.61 -22.38 -26.94
C ALA A 153 4.99 -23.10 -25.73
N SER A 154 4.41 -22.32 -24.81
CA SER A 154 3.76 -22.82 -23.59
C SER A 154 4.66 -23.61 -22.63
N ALA A 155 5.98 -23.53 -22.76
CA ALA A 155 6.90 -24.15 -21.80
C ALA A 155 6.78 -23.51 -20.40
N LYS A 156 7.10 -24.26 -19.35
CA LYS A 156 6.87 -23.86 -17.95
C LYS A 156 8.03 -24.20 -17.06
N VAL A 157 8.47 -23.23 -16.26
CA VAL A 157 9.28 -23.44 -15.07
C VAL A 157 8.35 -23.48 -13.85
N ILE A 158 8.32 -24.60 -13.14
CA ILE A 158 7.48 -24.86 -11.97
C ILE A 158 8.34 -24.82 -10.72
N LEU A 159 7.87 -24.13 -9.68
CA LEU A 159 8.52 -24.11 -8.36
C LEU A 159 7.82 -25.12 -7.44
N ALA A 160 8.59 -25.98 -6.79
CA ALA A 160 8.07 -27.03 -5.91
C ALA A 160 8.75 -27.02 -4.55
N ASN A 161 8.02 -27.53 -3.54
CA ASN A 161 8.51 -27.81 -2.18
C ASN A 161 9.31 -26.66 -1.55
N GLY A 162 8.78 -25.43 -1.64
CA GLY A 162 9.39 -24.24 -1.03
C GLY A 162 10.30 -23.43 -1.95
N ALA A 163 10.53 -23.85 -3.20
CA ALA A 163 11.31 -23.07 -4.16
C ALA A 163 10.66 -21.70 -4.41
N LYS A 164 11.48 -20.64 -4.49
CA LYS A 164 11.03 -19.26 -4.70
C LYS A 164 11.68 -18.67 -5.94
N ALA A 165 10.92 -17.95 -6.76
CA ALA A 165 11.43 -17.31 -7.97
C ALA A 165 12.57 -16.32 -7.67
N CYS A 166 12.54 -15.65 -6.51
CA CYS A 166 13.61 -14.74 -6.08
C CYS A 166 14.97 -15.42 -5.85
N ASN A 167 15.01 -16.75 -5.73
CA ASN A 167 16.22 -17.55 -5.60
C ASN A 167 16.61 -18.31 -6.88
N VAL A 168 15.97 -18.00 -8.03
CA VAL A 168 16.28 -18.62 -9.33
C VAL A 168 16.98 -17.58 -10.22
N PHE A 169 18.14 -17.93 -10.77
CA PHE A 169 18.96 -17.04 -11.59
C PHE A 169 19.40 -17.74 -12.87
N TRP A 170 19.33 -17.01 -13.97
CA TRP A 170 19.73 -17.47 -15.30
C TRP A 170 20.76 -16.52 -15.87
N LYS A 171 22.05 -16.91 -15.80
CA LYS A 171 23.16 -16.18 -16.41
C LYS A 171 23.42 -16.80 -17.80
N ILE A 172 23.19 -16.01 -18.84
CA ILE A 172 23.11 -16.49 -20.22
C ILE A 172 24.07 -15.68 -21.09
N GLU A 173 24.99 -16.35 -21.77
CA GLU A 173 25.99 -15.76 -22.67
C GLU A 173 25.48 -15.62 -24.12
N GLY A 174 24.23 -15.21 -24.28
CA GLY A 174 23.58 -15.14 -25.57
C GLY A 174 22.13 -14.68 -25.50
N MET A 175 21.50 -14.60 -26.67
CA MET A 175 20.13 -14.11 -26.79
C MET A 175 19.16 -15.00 -26.01
N VAL A 176 18.19 -14.36 -25.36
CA VAL A 176 17.07 -15.01 -24.69
C VAL A 176 15.80 -14.79 -25.51
N SER A 177 15.16 -15.86 -25.95
CA SER A 177 13.89 -15.80 -26.69
C SER A 177 12.87 -16.74 -26.07
N LEU A 178 11.89 -16.18 -25.37
CA LEU A 178 10.78 -16.95 -24.82
C LEU A 178 9.65 -17.00 -25.86
N ALA A 179 9.25 -18.21 -26.25
CA ALA A 179 8.15 -18.40 -27.18
C ALA A 179 6.79 -18.23 -26.49
N SER A 180 5.78 -17.83 -27.26
CA SER A 180 4.45 -17.47 -26.77
C SER A 180 3.85 -18.44 -25.73
N GLY A 181 3.29 -17.86 -24.67
CA GLY A 181 2.65 -18.58 -23.58
C GLY A 181 3.61 -19.18 -22.56
N THR A 182 4.90 -18.84 -22.60
CA THR A 182 5.90 -19.38 -21.66
C THR A 182 5.63 -18.87 -20.25
N THR A 183 5.62 -19.78 -19.27
CA THR A 183 5.61 -19.44 -17.84
C THR A 183 7.03 -19.58 -17.29
N PHE A 184 7.71 -18.47 -17.05
CA PHE A 184 9.10 -18.44 -16.62
C PHE A 184 9.24 -17.96 -15.16
N ARG A 185 10.33 -18.39 -14.50
CA ARG A 185 10.61 -18.09 -13.09
C ARG A 185 12.07 -17.72 -12.90
N GLY A 186 12.32 -16.59 -12.23
CA GLY A 186 13.66 -16.16 -11.85
C GLY A 186 14.19 -14.92 -12.55
N THR A 187 15.41 -14.54 -12.19
CA THR A 187 16.11 -13.38 -12.74
C THR A 187 16.94 -13.83 -13.95
N ILE A 188 16.56 -13.34 -15.13
CA ILE A 188 17.28 -13.52 -16.39
C ILE A 188 18.32 -12.42 -16.51
N ILE A 189 19.57 -12.79 -16.76
CA ILE A 189 20.67 -11.87 -17.09
C ILE A 189 21.31 -12.36 -18.38
N ALA A 190 20.91 -11.73 -19.50
CA ALA A 190 21.54 -11.93 -20.80
C ALA A 190 22.79 -11.04 -20.89
N ASN A 191 23.93 -11.66 -21.12
CA ASN A 191 25.19 -10.95 -21.29
C ASN A 191 25.43 -10.63 -22.76
N ASN A 192 25.68 -9.36 -23.08
CA ASN A 192 25.93 -8.89 -24.45
C ASN A 192 24.90 -9.36 -25.49
N ALA A 193 23.64 -9.54 -25.06
CA ALA A 193 22.59 -10.03 -25.91
C ALA A 193 21.21 -9.51 -25.50
N ALA A 194 20.26 -9.63 -26.43
CA ALA A 194 18.88 -9.21 -26.22
C ALA A 194 18.05 -10.24 -25.44
N VAL A 195 16.98 -9.76 -24.80
CA VAL A 195 15.92 -10.57 -24.18
C VAL A 195 14.59 -10.28 -24.87
N SER A 196 13.87 -11.31 -25.28
CA SER A 196 12.55 -11.20 -25.91
C SER A 196 11.53 -12.10 -25.22
N LEU A 197 10.41 -11.50 -24.80
CA LEU A 197 9.21 -12.18 -24.32
C LEU A 197 8.08 -11.92 -25.32
N LEU A 198 7.37 -12.97 -25.71
CA LEU A 198 6.30 -12.91 -26.69
C LEU A 198 4.91 -12.91 -26.03
N SER A 199 3.88 -12.84 -26.88
CA SER A 199 2.48 -12.79 -26.46
C SER A 199 2.12 -13.95 -25.53
N GLY A 200 1.49 -13.61 -24.40
CA GLY A 200 1.03 -14.58 -23.40
C GLY A 200 2.10 -15.05 -22.43
N ASP A 201 3.35 -14.58 -22.55
CA ASP A 201 4.41 -14.94 -21.62
C ASP A 201 4.14 -14.37 -20.22
N THR A 202 4.47 -15.16 -19.20
CA THR A 202 4.41 -14.77 -17.79
C THR A 202 5.78 -14.97 -17.16
N LEU A 203 6.38 -13.87 -16.67
CA LEU A 203 7.64 -13.88 -15.94
C LEU A 203 7.41 -13.42 -14.50
N GLU A 204 7.48 -14.36 -13.56
CA GLU A 204 7.67 -14.05 -12.13
C GLU A 204 9.18 -14.00 -11.88
N GLY A 205 9.74 -12.81 -11.93
CA GLY A 205 11.16 -12.67 -12.17
C GLY A 205 11.55 -11.30 -12.68
N ARG A 206 12.68 -11.28 -13.39
CA ARG A 206 13.29 -10.07 -13.94
C ARG A 206 13.94 -10.39 -15.28
N ALA A 207 13.86 -9.47 -16.24
CA ALA A 207 14.50 -9.61 -17.55
C ALA A 207 15.56 -8.53 -17.74
N PHE A 208 16.83 -8.93 -17.61
CA PHE A 208 17.98 -8.04 -17.67
C PHE A 208 18.91 -8.34 -18.84
N SER A 209 19.47 -7.27 -19.39
CA SER A 209 20.51 -7.31 -20.41
C SER A 209 21.69 -6.43 -20.00
N THR A 210 22.92 -6.96 -20.06
CA THR A 210 24.14 -6.17 -19.84
C THR A 210 24.51 -5.31 -21.05
N THR A 211 24.11 -5.71 -22.26
CA THR A 211 24.19 -4.93 -23.50
C THR A 211 23.29 -5.62 -24.53
N GLY A 212 22.19 -4.98 -24.92
CA GLY A 212 21.16 -5.55 -25.79
C GLY A 212 19.76 -5.06 -25.42
N ALA A 213 18.83 -5.16 -26.36
CA ALA A 213 17.45 -4.74 -26.13
C ALA A 213 16.69 -5.71 -25.22
N VAL A 214 15.73 -5.20 -24.44
CA VAL A 214 14.74 -6.01 -23.71
C VAL A 214 13.37 -5.70 -24.31
N SER A 215 12.72 -6.69 -24.92
CA SER A 215 11.47 -6.48 -25.64
C SER A 215 10.39 -7.42 -25.13
N ILE A 216 9.21 -6.89 -24.82
CA ILE A 216 8.06 -7.68 -24.38
C ILE A 216 6.85 -7.41 -25.28
N SER A 217 5.92 -8.37 -25.36
CA SER A 217 4.66 -8.15 -26.06
C SER A 217 3.52 -8.90 -25.41
N ASN A 218 2.45 -8.19 -25.04
CA ASN A 218 1.25 -8.76 -24.40
C ASN A 218 1.62 -9.76 -23.28
N SER A 219 2.59 -9.39 -22.45
CA SER A 219 3.18 -10.26 -21.43
C SER A 219 2.81 -9.79 -20.02
N LEU A 220 2.86 -10.70 -19.05
CA LEU A 220 2.75 -10.40 -17.62
C LEU A 220 4.13 -10.55 -16.99
N VAL A 221 4.70 -9.46 -16.49
CA VAL A 221 6.01 -9.45 -15.82
C VAL A 221 5.87 -8.85 -14.44
N TYR A 222 6.32 -9.55 -13.41
CA TYR A 222 6.29 -9.03 -12.04
C TYR A 222 7.51 -9.49 -11.26
N THR A 223 8.09 -8.58 -10.48
CA THR A 223 9.20 -8.90 -9.59
C THR A 223 8.76 -9.95 -8.56
N PRO A 224 9.63 -10.92 -8.23
CA PRO A 224 9.28 -11.97 -7.28
C PRO A 224 9.29 -11.44 -5.85
N ILE A 225 8.27 -11.82 -5.07
CA ILE A 225 8.21 -11.57 -3.63
C ILE A 225 9.03 -12.61 -2.85
N GLY A 226 9.43 -12.26 -1.63
CA GLY A 226 10.28 -13.10 -0.77
C GLY A 226 11.77 -12.78 -0.88
N CYS A 227 12.62 -13.63 -0.31
CA CYS A 227 14.09 -13.47 -0.28
C CYS A 227 14.56 -12.09 0.24
N GLY A 228 13.86 -11.51 1.21
CA GLY A 228 14.18 -10.18 1.75
C GLY A 228 13.62 -9.00 0.96
N SER A 229 12.80 -9.24 -0.08
CA SER A 229 11.98 -8.19 -0.70
C SER A 229 11.16 -7.45 0.36
N PRO A 230 11.08 -6.11 0.30
CA PRO A 230 10.29 -5.34 1.25
C PRO A 230 8.82 -5.80 1.18
N TYR A 231 8.20 -5.88 2.34
CA TYR A 231 6.78 -6.15 2.47
C TYR A 231 6.00 -4.86 2.23
N LEU A 232 5.15 -4.84 1.20
CA LEU A 232 4.42 -3.63 0.83
C LEU A 232 3.22 -3.42 1.77
N THR A 233 3.23 -2.28 2.46
CA THR A 233 2.12 -1.85 3.33
C THR A 233 1.30 -0.71 2.73
N GLY A 234 1.85 0.01 1.76
CA GLY A 234 1.32 1.31 1.34
C GLY A 234 1.51 2.38 2.42
N PRO A 235 0.88 3.56 2.23
CA PRO A 235 0.94 4.64 3.22
C PRO A 235 0.13 4.30 4.47
N THR A 236 0.26 5.11 5.52
CA THR A 236 -0.64 5.04 6.66
C THR A 236 -2.06 5.44 6.24
N ALA A 237 -3.08 4.74 6.74
CA ALA A 237 -4.47 5.07 6.46
C ALA A 237 -4.87 6.41 7.10
N PRO A 238 -5.76 7.20 6.47
CA PRO A 238 -6.34 8.39 7.09
C PRO A 238 -7.21 8.03 8.30
N ASP A 239 -7.24 8.89 9.30
CA ASP A 239 -8.32 8.86 10.28
C ASP A 239 -9.60 9.42 9.63
N MET A 240 -10.60 8.56 9.54
CA MET A 240 -11.88 8.87 8.92
C MET A 240 -12.90 9.42 9.92
N GLY A 241 -12.64 9.39 11.23
CA GLY A 241 -13.53 9.97 12.26
C GLY A 241 -15.01 9.62 12.06
N SER A 242 -15.87 10.64 12.15
CA SER A 242 -17.33 10.50 11.98
C SER A 242 -17.77 10.19 10.55
N THR A 243 -16.92 10.40 9.53
CA THR A 243 -17.23 9.97 8.14
C THR A 243 -17.41 8.44 8.07
N ASN A 244 -16.89 7.70 9.06
CA ASN A 244 -17.08 6.26 9.12
C ASN A 244 -18.54 5.82 9.24
N CYS A 245 -19.43 6.70 9.71
CA CYS A 245 -20.86 6.42 9.84
C CYS A 245 -21.64 6.62 8.53
N TYR A 246 -21.06 7.28 7.52
CA TYR A 246 -21.77 7.67 6.29
C TYR A 246 -21.42 6.76 5.11
N GLY A 247 -22.44 6.46 4.30
CA GLY A 247 -22.26 5.82 2.99
C GLY A 247 -22.13 6.84 1.86
N LEU A 248 -22.93 7.90 1.90
CA LEU A 248 -22.95 9.01 0.94
C LEU A 248 -23.01 10.34 1.70
N PHE A 249 -22.06 11.24 1.47
CA PHE A 249 -22.09 12.54 2.14
C PHE A 249 -21.47 13.69 1.32
N SER A 250 -22.15 14.83 1.31
CA SER A 250 -21.60 16.09 0.77
C SER A 250 -21.39 17.11 1.88
N ALA A 251 -20.18 17.67 1.98
CA ALA A 251 -19.93 18.80 2.87
C ALA A 251 -20.59 20.09 2.35
N ASN A 252 -20.72 20.24 1.02
CA ASN A 252 -21.36 21.39 0.40
C ASN A 252 -21.94 21.06 -0.98
N GLY A 253 -23.23 20.75 -1.02
CA GLY A 253 -23.98 20.40 -2.23
C GLY A 253 -25.15 19.47 -1.93
N ALA A 254 -26.09 19.39 -2.88
CA ALA A 254 -27.25 18.51 -2.74
C ALA A 254 -26.86 17.03 -2.81
N VAL A 255 -27.56 16.16 -2.08
CA VAL A 255 -27.43 14.70 -2.19
C VAL A 255 -28.78 14.14 -2.64
N SER A 256 -28.85 13.70 -3.89
CA SER A 256 -30.10 13.30 -4.53
C SER A 256 -30.04 11.86 -5.04
N ASN A 257 -31.18 11.19 -4.98
CA ASN A 257 -31.36 9.85 -5.51
C ASN A 257 -32.54 9.79 -6.48
N SER A 258 -32.42 8.95 -7.51
CA SER A 258 -33.53 8.50 -8.34
C SER A 258 -33.57 6.98 -8.43
N GLY A 259 -34.76 6.38 -8.49
CA GLY A 259 -34.92 4.92 -8.45
C GLY A 259 -34.58 4.29 -7.09
N GLU A 260 -34.47 2.97 -7.06
CA GLU A 260 -34.29 2.18 -5.84
C GLU A 260 -32.82 2.04 -5.46
N THR A 261 -32.35 2.91 -4.55
CA THR A 261 -30.97 2.89 -4.05
C THR A 261 -30.92 2.34 -2.63
N HIS A 262 -29.99 1.41 -2.40
CA HIS A 262 -29.67 0.86 -1.08
C HIS A 262 -28.38 1.47 -0.54
N VAL A 263 -28.40 2.04 0.66
CA VAL A 263 -27.20 2.61 1.29
C VAL A 263 -26.96 1.99 2.65
N MET A 264 -25.75 1.46 2.81
CA MET A 264 -25.16 1.09 4.07
C MET A 264 -24.50 2.31 4.73
N GLY A 265 -25.03 2.75 5.88
CA GLY A 265 -24.62 3.96 6.61
C GLY A 265 -25.56 5.16 6.44
N ASP A 266 -25.23 6.27 7.10
CA ASP A 266 -25.95 7.54 6.99
C ASP A 266 -25.84 8.14 5.57
N VAL A 267 -26.87 8.89 5.18
CA VAL A 267 -26.87 9.72 3.96
C VAL A 267 -27.11 11.17 4.38
N GLY A 268 -26.25 12.09 3.98
CA GLY A 268 -26.36 13.47 4.46
C GLY A 268 -25.72 14.54 3.59
N SER A 269 -26.15 15.78 3.79
CA SER A 269 -25.45 16.97 3.32
C SER A 269 -25.34 17.99 4.44
N ASN A 270 -24.17 18.61 4.58
CA ASN A 270 -23.98 19.70 5.54
C ASN A 270 -24.40 21.07 4.97
N LYS A 271 -24.45 21.22 3.65
CA LYS A 271 -24.98 22.43 2.97
C LYS A 271 -25.68 22.03 1.67
N GLY A 272 -26.91 21.57 1.78
CA GLY A 272 -27.73 21.20 0.63
C GLY A 272 -28.89 20.31 1.03
N PRO A 273 -29.90 20.17 0.17
CA PRO A 273 -31.00 19.24 0.42
C PRO A 273 -30.55 17.79 0.24
N VAL A 274 -31.17 16.88 0.99
CA VAL A 274 -31.09 15.43 0.76
C VAL A 274 -32.46 14.92 0.31
N THR A 275 -32.55 14.33 -0.88
CA THR A 275 -33.83 13.98 -1.52
C THR A 275 -33.80 12.62 -2.23
N GLY A 276 -34.97 11.99 -2.36
CA GLY A 276 -35.16 10.79 -3.18
C GLY A 276 -34.76 9.46 -2.52
N PHE A 277 -34.23 9.47 -1.29
CA PHE A 277 -33.89 8.25 -0.56
C PHE A 277 -35.10 7.70 0.21
N ASN A 278 -35.34 6.39 0.11
CA ASN A 278 -36.33 5.68 0.92
C ASN A 278 -35.68 5.23 2.24
N PRO A 279 -36.22 5.61 3.42
CA PRO A 279 -35.69 5.18 4.71
C PRO A 279 -35.58 3.66 4.88
N LEU A 280 -36.41 2.86 4.21
CA LEU A 280 -36.36 1.39 4.28
C LEU A 280 -35.12 0.79 3.60
N PHE A 281 -34.47 1.55 2.71
CA PHE A 281 -33.30 1.11 1.95
C PHE A 281 -31.99 1.76 2.44
N VAL A 282 -32.05 2.56 3.50
CA VAL A 282 -30.88 3.17 4.14
C VAL A 282 -30.73 2.55 5.52
N SER A 283 -29.59 1.90 5.81
CA SER A 283 -29.38 1.26 7.11
C SER A 283 -29.06 2.25 8.23
N GLY A 284 -28.58 3.45 7.88
CA GLY A 284 -28.37 4.57 8.78
C GLY A 284 -29.48 5.62 8.71
N LYS A 285 -29.19 6.84 9.18
CA LYS A 285 -30.10 7.97 9.15
C LYS A 285 -29.99 8.75 7.84
N ILE A 286 -31.14 9.11 7.26
CA ILE A 286 -31.21 10.13 6.21
C ILE A 286 -31.26 11.50 6.89
N ARG A 287 -30.24 12.32 6.70
CA ARG A 287 -30.10 13.66 7.30
C ARG A 287 -30.50 14.74 6.32
N SER A 288 -31.82 14.94 6.18
CA SER A 288 -32.41 15.90 5.23
C SER A 288 -32.15 17.36 5.54
N THR A 289 -31.73 17.66 6.77
CA THR A 289 -31.30 18.99 7.22
C THR A 289 -29.96 18.88 7.92
N PRO A 290 -29.05 19.87 7.75
CA PRO A 290 -27.79 19.89 8.48
C PRO A 290 -27.99 19.83 10.00
N ASP A 291 -27.17 19.02 10.67
CA ASP A 291 -27.14 18.87 12.13
C ASP A 291 -25.70 18.70 12.63
N ASN A 292 -25.51 18.49 13.95
CA ASN A 292 -24.18 18.33 14.53
C ASN A 292 -23.39 17.17 13.92
N SER A 293 -24.07 16.09 13.48
CA SER A 293 -23.40 14.96 12.84
C SER A 293 -22.92 15.33 11.44
N THR A 294 -23.72 16.04 10.64
CA THR A 294 -23.26 16.49 9.31
C THR A 294 -22.14 17.51 9.43
N GLN A 295 -22.15 18.37 10.46
CA GLN A 295 -21.07 19.32 10.73
C GLN A 295 -19.77 18.62 11.11
N GLN A 296 -19.83 17.63 12.00
CA GLN A 296 -18.65 16.85 12.39
C GLN A 296 -18.12 16.02 11.21
N CYS A 297 -19.01 15.38 10.44
CA CYS A 297 -18.64 14.63 9.24
C CYS A 297 -17.97 15.53 8.20
N SER A 298 -18.47 16.76 8.00
CA SER A 298 -17.81 17.73 7.14
C SER A 298 -16.40 18.05 7.61
N THR A 299 -16.20 18.25 8.92
CA THR A 299 -14.89 18.56 9.51
C THR A 299 -13.91 17.41 9.33
N ASP A 300 -14.33 16.18 9.66
CA ASP A 300 -13.49 14.99 9.55
C ASP A 300 -13.19 14.65 8.09
N LEU A 301 -14.12 14.89 7.16
CA LEU A 301 -13.89 14.75 5.73
C LEU A 301 -12.77 15.67 5.24
N PHE A 302 -12.75 16.94 5.66
CA PHE A 302 -11.67 17.86 5.29
C PHE A 302 -10.33 17.42 5.91
N LYS A 303 -10.31 16.89 7.14
CA LYS A 303 -9.08 16.32 7.74
C LYS A 303 -8.54 15.15 6.93
N ALA A 304 -9.40 14.17 6.59
CA ALA A 304 -9.03 13.02 5.79
C ALA A 304 -8.54 13.42 4.39
N TYR A 305 -9.26 14.33 3.74
CA TYR A 305 -8.86 14.91 2.44
C TYR A 305 -7.48 15.56 2.51
N ASN A 306 -7.27 16.49 3.45
CA ASN A 306 -6.02 17.21 3.58
C ASN A 306 -4.83 16.27 3.85
N TYR A 307 -5.04 15.25 4.70
CA TYR A 307 -4.04 14.21 4.96
C TYR A 307 -3.67 13.44 3.68
N LEU A 308 -4.66 12.90 2.97
CA LEU A 308 -4.41 12.10 1.76
C LEU A 308 -3.80 12.95 0.63
N ASN A 309 -4.20 14.21 0.52
CA ASN A 309 -3.72 15.11 -0.53
C ASN A 309 -2.22 15.44 -0.40
N VAL A 310 -1.67 15.44 0.82
CA VAL A 310 -0.24 15.72 1.03
C VAL A 310 0.65 14.48 1.00
N LEU A 311 0.08 13.27 0.92
CA LEU A 311 0.87 12.04 0.77
C LEU A 311 1.74 12.12 -0.49
N ALA A 312 3.03 11.84 -0.31
CA ALA A 312 3.97 11.74 -1.43
C ALA A 312 3.60 10.53 -2.30
N PRO A 313 3.53 10.69 -3.64
CA PRO A 313 3.29 9.57 -4.52
C PRO A 313 4.54 8.69 -4.61
N ASP A 314 4.34 7.38 -4.51
CA ASP A 314 5.39 6.38 -4.75
C ASP A 314 5.54 6.11 -6.25
N ILE A 315 4.41 6.04 -6.96
CA ILE A 315 4.33 5.67 -8.38
C ILE A 315 3.40 6.65 -9.12
N GLU A 316 3.87 7.18 -10.25
CA GLU A 316 3.02 7.91 -11.20
C GLU A 316 2.57 6.98 -12.33
N LEU A 317 1.25 6.81 -12.48
CA LEU A 317 0.68 6.10 -13.62
C LEU A 317 0.53 7.10 -14.78
N LEU A 318 1.47 7.02 -15.72
CA LEU A 318 1.69 8.04 -16.76
C LEU A 318 0.55 8.17 -17.78
N TYR A 319 -0.38 7.23 -17.85
CA TYR A 319 -1.46 7.21 -18.84
C TYR A 319 -2.85 7.09 -18.17
N PRO A 320 -3.34 8.16 -17.51
CA PRO A 320 -4.65 8.15 -16.82
C PRO A 320 -5.84 7.78 -17.71
N ALA A 321 -5.80 8.15 -18.98
CA ALA A 321 -6.84 7.79 -19.96
C ALA A 321 -6.88 6.28 -20.29
N GLN A 322 -5.82 5.53 -19.96
CA GLN A 322 -5.72 4.08 -20.17
C GLN A 322 -5.89 3.28 -18.87
N PHE A 323 -6.28 3.92 -17.76
CA PHE A 323 -6.41 3.27 -16.46
C PHE A 323 -7.41 2.10 -16.49
N GLY A 324 -7.14 1.04 -15.72
CA GLY A 324 -7.85 -0.23 -15.84
C GLY A 324 -7.20 -1.17 -16.85
N ASN A 325 -7.96 -1.74 -17.79
CA ASN A 325 -7.45 -2.67 -18.80
C ASN A 325 -6.64 -3.86 -18.24
N ASN A 326 -7.13 -4.41 -17.12
CA ASN A 326 -6.49 -5.48 -16.35
C ASN A 326 -5.18 -5.07 -15.64
N LEU A 327 -4.97 -3.76 -15.42
CA LEU A 327 -3.86 -3.26 -14.62
C LEU A 327 -3.86 -3.89 -13.23
N VAL A 328 -2.70 -4.41 -12.81
CA VAL A 328 -2.49 -4.95 -11.46
C VAL A 328 -1.61 -3.99 -10.68
N LEU A 329 -2.08 -3.56 -9.52
CA LEU A 329 -1.43 -2.62 -8.63
C LEU A 329 -1.18 -3.23 -7.25
N THR A 330 -0.17 -2.72 -6.57
CA THR A 330 0.30 -3.18 -5.25
C THR A 330 0.20 -2.03 -4.23
N PRO A 331 0.42 -2.27 -2.93
CA PRO A 331 0.16 -1.26 -1.89
C PRO A 331 1.11 -0.05 -1.99
N HIS A 332 0.60 1.08 -2.52
CA HIS A 332 1.33 2.33 -2.74
C HIS A 332 0.38 3.54 -2.75
N THR A 333 0.97 4.75 -2.72
CA THR A 333 0.33 5.98 -3.16
C THR A 333 0.58 6.19 -4.65
N TYR A 334 -0.49 6.13 -5.45
CA TYR A 334 -0.46 6.35 -6.90
C TYR A 334 -0.87 7.77 -7.26
N LEU A 335 -0.19 8.35 -8.24
CA LEU A 335 -0.57 9.62 -8.87
C LEU A 335 -0.99 9.42 -10.31
N LEU A 336 -2.12 10.01 -10.70
CA LEU A 336 -2.59 10.11 -12.08
C LEU A 336 -2.79 11.58 -12.44
N LYS A 337 -1.91 12.12 -13.29
CA LYS A 337 -1.96 13.54 -13.70
C LYS A 337 -2.91 13.73 -14.87
N GLY A 338 -4.18 13.99 -14.56
CA GLY A 338 -5.20 14.34 -15.55
C GLY A 338 -6.50 13.54 -15.39
N ALA A 339 -7.41 13.75 -16.34
CA ALA A 339 -8.68 13.02 -16.37
C ALA A 339 -8.43 11.52 -16.51
N THR A 340 -8.96 10.75 -15.57
CA THR A 340 -8.74 9.31 -15.46
C THR A 340 -9.98 8.56 -15.93
N SER A 341 -9.77 7.59 -16.83
CA SER A 341 -10.84 6.70 -17.31
C SER A 341 -10.59 5.27 -16.87
N LEU A 342 -11.32 4.79 -15.85
CA LEU A 342 -11.25 3.39 -15.44
C LEU A 342 -12.04 2.52 -16.44
N THR A 343 -11.32 1.86 -17.33
CA THR A 343 -11.89 0.98 -18.35
C THR A 343 -11.73 -0.48 -17.95
N ASN A 344 -12.78 -1.29 -18.11
CA ASN A 344 -12.77 -2.72 -17.78
C ASN A 344 -12.43 -3.01 -16.31
N LYS A 345 -11.21 -3.47 -16.01
CA LYS A 345 -10.81 -3.97 -14.69
C LYS A 345 -9.51 -3.34 -14.22
N VAL A 346 -9.41 -3.06 -12.94
CA VAL A 346 -8.15 -2.84 -12.22
C VAL A 346 -8.10 -3.82 -11.05
N TYR A 347 -6.95 -4.44 -10.81
CA TYR A 347 -6.72 -5.38 -9.72
C TYR A 347 -5.84 -4.73 -8.66
N LEU A 348 -6.27 -4.76 -7.40
CA LEU A 348 -5.51 -4.31 -6.25
C LEU A 348 -5.05 -5.56 -5.49
N ASN A 349 -3.77 -5.86 -5.61
CA ASN A 349 -3.16 -7.04 -5.02
C ASN A 349 -2.40 -6.64 -3.76
N ALA A 350 -2.88 -7.08 -2.59
CA ALA A 350 -2.23 -6.78 -1.32
C ALA A 350 -1.07 -7.72 -0.97
N GLU A 351 -0.72 -8.66 -1.86
CA GLU A 351 0.41 -9.59 -1.69
C GLU A 351 0.37 -10.38 -0.37
N GLY A 352 -0.84 -10.67 0.10
CA GLY A 352 -1.09 -11.38 1.37
C GLY A 352 -1.31 -10.46 2.57
N ASN A 353 -1.07 -9.15 2.43
CA ASN A 353 -1.20 -8.17 3.50
C ASN A 353 -2.63 -7.65 3.67
N ALA A 354 -3.39 -8.21 4.60
CA ALA A 354 -4.75 -7.73 4.89
C ALA A 354 -4.83 -6.25 5.31
N ASN A 355 -3.74 -5.68 5.81
CA ASN A 355 -3.66 -4.28 6.25
C ASN A 355 -3.03 -3.35 5.20
N ALA A 356 -2.73 -3.85 4.00
CA ALA A 356 -2.20 -3.03 2.93
C ALA A 356 -3.16 -1.90 2.56
N ILE A 357 -2.59 -0.70 2.40
CA ILE A 357 -3.31 0.52 2.01
C ILE A 357 -3.00 0.86 0.55
N PHE A 358 -4.03 1.31 -0.16
CA PHE A 358 -3.93 1.83 -1.51
C PHE A 358 -4.49 3.24 -1.53
N VAL A 359 -3.71 4.21 -2.02
CA VAL A 359 -4.17 5.60 -2.19
C VAL A 359 -4.02 5.98 -3.66
N PHE A 360 -5.09 6.48 -4.26
CA PHE A 360 -5.12 6.97 -5.63
C PHE A 360 -5.37 8.48 -5.63
N LYS A 361 -4.39 9.25 -6.09
CA LYS A 361 -4.49 10.71 -6.23
C LYS A 361 -4.69 11.04 -7.70
N LEU A 362 -5.87 11.52 -8.05
CA LEU A 362 -6.26 11.87 -9.41
C LEU A 362 -6.33 13.38 -9.54
N ALA A 363 -5.42 13.97 -10.31
CA ALA A 363 -5.40 15.40 -10.60
C ALA A 363 -6.36 15.74 -11.77
N GLY A 364 -7.61 15.32 -11.67
CA GLY A 364 -8.63 15.50 -12.69
C GLY A 364 -9.86 14.64 -12.45
N ALA A 365 -10.85 14.74 -13.34
CA ALA A 365 -12.09 13.98 -13.25
C ALA A 365 -11.86 12.46 -13.34
N LEU A 366 -12.68 11.68 -12.65
CA LEU A 366 -12.74 10.22 -12.76
C LEU A 366 -14.01 9.80 -13.48
N THR A 367 -13.88 9.04 -14.56
CA THR A 367 -15.00 8.38 -15.23
C THR A 367 -14.72 6.89 -15.35
N THR A 368 -15.71 6.04 -15.17
CA THR A 368 -15.56 4.60 -15.45
C THR A 368 -16.22 4.22 -16.78
N SER A 369 -15.83 3.12 -17.42
CA SER A 369 -16.67 2.48 -18.45
C SER A 369 -17.91 1.87 -17.80
N THR A 370 -18.90 1.46 -18.60
CA THR A 370 -19.92 0.52 -18.11
C THR A 370 -19.24 -0.78 -17.68
N TYR A 371 -19.81 -1.46 -16.67
CA TYR A 371 -19.27 -2.70 -16.11
C TYR A 371 -17.81 -2.62 -15.61
N ALA A 372 -17.33 -1.42 -15.28
CA ALA A 372 -15.98 -1.28 -14.74
C ALA A 372 -15.85 -1.97 -13.36
N ASN A 373 -14.69 -2.53 -13.05
CA ASN A 373 -14.49 -3.32 -11.84
C ASN A 373 -13.15 -3.04 -11.15
N VAL A 374 -13.20 -2.66 -9.89
CA VAL A 374 -12.03 -2.63 -9.00
C VAL A 374 -11.99 -3.96 -8.25
N ILE A 375 -11.08 -4.86 -8.60
CA ILE A 375 -11.00 -6.21 -8.04
C ILE A 375 -9.95 -6.27 -6.94
N LEU A 376 -10.30 -6.80 -5.77
CA LEU A 376 -9.38 -7.00 -4.66
C LEU A 376 -8.80 -8.43 -4.69
N MET A 377 -7.49 -8.56 -4.51
CA MET A 377 -6.78 -9.84 -4.54
C MET A 377 -5.86 -10.00 -3.34
N ASN A 378 -5.59 -11.25 -2.96
CA ASN A 378 -4.59 -11.63 -1.96
C ASN A 378 -4.70 -10.81 -0.67
N ASN A 379 -5.89 -10.85 -0.05
CA ASN A 379 -6.25 -10.16 1.18
C ASN A 379 -6.48 -8.64 1.09
N ALA A 380 -6.45 -8.02 -0.10
CA ALA A 380 -6.81 -6.61 -0.21
C ALA A 380 -8.26 -6.37 0.28
N GLN A 381 -8.49 -5.27 0.99
CA GLN A 381 -9.78 -4.94 1.63
C GLN A 381 -10.26 -3.58 1.17
N SER A 382 -11.55 -3.44 0.86
CA SER A 382 -12.14 -2.19 0.35
C SER A 382 -11.97 -1.01 1.31
N LYS A 383 -12.09 -1.25 2.62
CA LYS A 383 -11.86 -0.22 3.66
C LYS A 383 -10.46 0.39 3.66
N ASN A 384 -9.48 -0.25 3.00
CA ASN A 384 -8.09 0.21 2.92
C ASN A 384 -7.76 0.87 1.56
N VAL A 385 -8.77 1.12 0.72
CA VAL A 385 -8.60 1.72 -0.60
C VAL A 385 -9.21 3.12 -0.58
N PHE A 386 -8.41 4.13 -0.95
CA PHE A 386 -8.80 5.53 -0.94
C PHE A 386 -8.58 6.18 -2.30
N TRP A 387 -9.57 6.92 -2.78
CA TRP A 387 -9.53 7.64 -4.05
C TRP A 387 -9.73 9.14 -3.78
N VAL A 388 -8.69 9.93 -3.97
CA VAL A 388 -8.74 11.40 -3.91
C VAL A 388 -8.83 11.93 -5.33
N VAL A 389 -9.92 12.61 -5.64
CA VAL A 389 -10.22 13.07 -7.00
C VAL A 389 -10.37 14.58 -7.03
N GLU A 390 -9.46 15.27 -7.71
CA GLU A 390 -9.52 16.72 -7.96
C GLU A 390 -10.38 17.03 -9.19
N GLY A 391 -11.67 16.74 -9.11
CA GLY A 391 -12.62 16.94 -10.20
C GLY A 391 -13.86 16.07 -10.10
N ALA A 392 -14.76 16.19 -11.08
CA ALA A 392 -16.01 15.43 -11.07
C ALA A 392 -15.78 13.91 -11.15
N VAL A 393 -16.68 13.15 -10.51
CA VAL A 393 -16.68 11.68 -10.54
C VAL A 393 -17.95 11.17 -11.20
N THR A 394 -17.79 10.24 -12.14
CA THR A 394 -18.88 9.48 -12.78
C THR A 394 -18.57 7.99 -12.73
N ILE A 395 -19.41 7.22 -12.03
CA ILE A 395 -19.34 5.77 -12.00
C ILE A 395 -20.47 5.22 -12.86
N ASN A 396 -20.11 4.65 -14.01
CA ASN A 396 -21.05 4.20 -15.03
C ASN A 396 -21.76 2.91 -14.67
N ASN A 397 -22.86 2.64 -15.40
CA ASN A 397 -23.82 1.59 -15.08
C ASN A 397 -23.16 0.22 -14.85
N TYR A 398 -23.69 -0.50 -13.87
CA TYR A 398 -23.30 -1.86 -13.52
C TYR A 398 -21.82 -2.04 -13.12
N SER A 399 -21.13 -0.94 -12.79
CA SER A 399 -19.75 -1.02 -12.29
C SER A 399 -19.71 -1.50 -10.85
N THR A 400 -18.69 -2.28 -10.51
CA THR A 400 -18.35 -2.62 -9.12
C THR A 400 -17.14 -1.80 -8.70
N PHE A 401 -17.37 -0.77 -7.89
CA PHE A 401 -16.32 0.13 -7.41
C PHE A 401 -15.99 -0.17 -5.95
N ARG A 402 -14.71 -0.16 -5.58
CA ARG A 402 -14.26 -0.53 -4.24
C ARG A 402 -13.37 0.55 -3.64
N GLY A 403 -13.63 0.90 -2.39
CA GLY A 403 -12.90 1.92 -1.64
C GLY A 403 -13.69 3.19 -1.35
N THR A 404 -13.06 4.06 -0.59
CA THR A 404 -13.60 5.37 -0.20
C THR A 404 -13.22 6.41 -1.24
N ILE A 405 -14.23 7.05 -1.85
CA ILE A 405 -14.06 8.14 -2.81
C ILE A 405 -14.19 9.46 -2.06
N ILE A 406 -13.18 10.32 -2.18
CA ILE A 406 -13.17 11.70 -1.71
C ILE A 406 -12.96 12.59 -2.94
N CYS A 407 -14.06 13.16 -3.41
CA CYS A 407 -14.10 14.11 -4.50
C CYS A 407 -13.90 15.52 -3.95
N ASN A 408 -12.90 16.24 -4.45
CA ASN A 408 -12.65 17.63 -4.11
C ASN A 408 -12.98 18.55 -5.28
N ASN A 409 -13.60 19.70 -4.99
CA ASN A 409 -13.95 20.72 -5.98
C ASN A 409 -14.70 20.16 -7.21
N GLY A 410 -15.62 19.23 -6.97
CA GLY A 410 -16.27 18.45 -8.00
C GLY A 410 -17.51 17.73 -7.47
N ALA A 411 -18.49 17.53 -8.36
CA ALA A 411 -19.65 16.70 -8.06
C ALA A 411 -19.33 15.22 -8.28
N LEU A 412 -19.86 14.35 -7.42
CA LEU A 412 -20.14 12.97 -7.82
C LEU A 412 -21.45 12.99 -8.61
N GLY A 413 -21.35 13.50 -9.84
CA GLY A 413 -22.49 13.88 -10.66
C GLY A 413 -23.34 12.71 -11.15
N ALA A 414 -22.80 11.49 -11.08
CA ALA A 414 -23.50 10.28 -11.49
C ALA A 414 -22.87 9.03 -10.87
N ILE A 415 -23.56 8.44 -9.89
CA ILE A 415 -23.37 7.04 -9.49
C ILE A 415 -24.55 6.26 -10.08
N ASN A 416 -24.34 5.67 -11.25
CA ASN A 416 -25.41 5.23 -12.15
C ASN A 416 -26.05 3.89 -11.75
N THR A 417 -27.11 3.53 -12.49
CA THR A 417 -27.91 2.30 -12.30
C THR A 417 -27.05 1.05 -12.18
N GLY A 418 -27.36 0.24 -11.17
CA GLY A 418 -26.73 -1.06 -10.93
C GLY A 418 -25.29 -0.97 -10.42
N VAL A 419 -24.78 0.23 -10.11
CA VAL A 419 -23.47 0.34 -9.47
C VAL A 419 -23.50 -0.32 -8.09
N VAL A 420 -22.51 -1.18 -7.85
CA VAL A 420 -22.21 -1.73 -6.53
C VAL A 420 -20.97 -1.02 -5.99
N LEU A 421 -21.16 -0.22 -4.95
CA LEU A 421 -20.10 0.50 -4.25
C LEU A 421 -19.76 -0.24 -2.95
N ASP A 422 -18.72 -1.06 -2.98
CA ASP A 422 -18.07 -1.61 -1.77
C ASP A 422 -17.13 -0.53 -1.20
N GLY A 423 -17.76 0.54 -0.72
CA GLY A 423 -17.15 1.85 -0.68
C GLY A 423 -17.98 2.85 0.10
N LYS A 424 -17.43 4.06 0.20
CA LYS A 424 -18.12 5.27 0.64
C LYS A 424 -17.86 6.35 -0.39
N ALA A 425 -18.79 7.29 -0.57
CA ALA A 425 -18.62 8.39 -1.50
C ALA A 425 -18.84 9.74 -0.83
N PHE A 426 -17.83 10.59 -0.93
CA PHE A 426 -17.76 11.88 -0.29
C PHE A 426 -17.40 12.98 -1.28
N THR A 427 -17.98 14.16 -1.10
CA THR A 427 -17.50 15.39 -1.76
C THR A 427 -17.32 16.53 -0.77
N THR A 428 -16.18 17.22 -0.87
CA THR A 428 -15.89 18.42 -0.07
C THR A 428 -16.70 19.62 -0.56
N THR A 429 -16.96 19.69 -1.87
CA THR A 429 -17.74 20.73 -2.54
C THR A 429 -18.25 20.17 -3.86
N GLY A 430 -19.57 20.06 -3.98
CA GLY A 430 -20.26 19.42 -5.09
C GLY A 430 -21.47 18.62 -4.62
N GLY A 431 -22.40 18.35 -5.53
CA GLY A 431 -23.51 17.45 -5.27
C GLY A 431 -23.13 15.98 -5.40
N ILE A 432 -23.95 15.10 -4.83
CA ILE A 432 -23.96 13.66 -5.12
C ILE A 432 -25.29 13.34 -5.81
N THR A 433 -25.22 12.71 -6.97
CA THR A 433 -26.40 12.17 -7.66
C THR A 433 -26.24 10.67 -7.80
N SER A 434 -27.16 9.92 -7.20
CA SER A 434 -27.22 8.46 -7.25
C SER A 434 -28.45 8.00 -8.03
N THR A 435 -28.35 6.86 -8.72
CA THR A 435 -29.49 6.28 -9.42
C THR A 435 -29.46 4.76 -9.31
N ALA A 436 -30.47 4.17 -8.65
CA ALA A 436 -30.65 2.72 -8.51
C ALA A 436 -29.33 1.93 -8.24
N MET A 437 -28.56 2.38 -7.25
CA MET A 437 -27.25 1.82 -6.89
C MET A 437 -27.28 1.14 -5.51
N THR A 438 -26.21 0.47 -5.12
CA THR A 438 -26.09 -0.17 -3.80
C THR A 438 -24.73 0.10 -3.18
N THR A 439 -24.67 0.59 -1.93
CA THR A 439 -23.43 0.51 -1.12
C THR A 439 -23.46 -0.72 -0.22
N ILE A 440 -22.32 -1.38 -0.03
CA ILE A 440 -22.22 -2.63 0.77
C ILE A 440 -21.20 -2.59 1.90
N MET A 441 -20.37 -1.54 2.01
CA MET A 441 -19.41 -1.44 3.11
C MET A 441 -20.14 -1.03 4.39
N ALA A 442 -20.07 -1.89 5.42
CA ALA A 442 -20.67 -1.62 6.72
C ALA A 442 -20.10 -0.32 7.35
N PRO A 443 -20.95 0.56 7.93
CA PRO A 443 -20.46 1.69 8.68
C PRO A 443 -19.75 1.19 9.94
N VAL A 444 -18.66 1.85 10.30
CA VAL A 444 -17.95 1.62 11.56
C VAL A 444 -18.16 2.84 12.42
N CYS A 445 -19.40 3.03 12.87
CA CYS A 445 -19.76 4.17 13.70
C CYS A 445 -19.37 3.87 15.14
N LEU A 446 -18.22 4.39 15.58
CA LEU A 446 -17.94 4.43 17.01
C LEU A 446 -18.88 5.47 17.62
N PRO A 447 -19.55 5.18 18.76
CA PRO A 447 -20.30 6.19 19.48
C PRO A 447 -19.32 7.29 19.86
N THR A 448 -19.36 8.41 19.14
CA THR A 448 -18.73 9.64 19.58
C THR A 448 -19.48 10.06 20.83
N GLY A 449 -18.90 9.80 21.99
CA GLY A 449 -19.30 10.51 23.20
C GLY A 449 -19.32 12.01 22.92
N ILE A 450 -20.16 12.75 23.64
CA ILE A 450 -20.24 14.20 23.55
C ILE A 450 -18.82 14.76 23.63
N THR A 451 -18.32 15.31 22.53
CA THR A 451 -17.09 16.10 22.54
C THR A 451 -17.43 17.40 23.23
N SER A 452 -17.19 17.49 24.54
CA SER A 452 -16.84 18.77 25.13
C SER A 452 -15.60 19.27 24.40
N ASN A 453 -15.59 20.54 23.98
CA ASN A 453 -14.42 21.19 23.42
C ASN A 453 -13.27 21.13 24.45
N GLU A 454 -12.52 20.04 24.47
CA GLU A 454 -11.18 20.03 25.01
C GLU A 454 -10.29 20.40 23.84
N THR A 455 -9.83 21.65 23.86
CA THR A 455 -8.61 22.05 23.17
C THR A 455 -7.59 20.92 23.31
N GLU A 456 -7.22 20.31 22.18
CA GLU A 456 -6.07 19.43 22.08
C GLU A 456 -4.85 20.17 22.63
N ASN A 457 -4.51 19.89 23.88
CA ASN A 457 -3.16 20.07 24.38
C ASN A 457 -2.70 18.69 24.80
N SER A 458 -1.98 18.06 23.87
CA SER A 458 -1.34 16.77 24.01
C SER A 458 -0.22 16.79 25.05
N LEU A 459 -0.58 16.77 26.34
CA LEU A 459 0.28 16.41 27.47
C LEU A 459 -0.64 15.98 28.63
N LYS A 460 -0.91 14.67 28.80
CA LYS A 460 -1.58 14.16 30.01
C LYS A 460 -0.73 14.50 31.24
N THR A 461 -1.18 15.45 32.05
CA THR A 461 -0.39 16.01 33.17
C THR A 461 -0.78 15.49 34.54
N VAL A 462 -1.90 14.76 34.69
CA VAL A 462 -2.31 14.16 35.97
C VAL A 462 -2.84 12.73 35.81
N SER A 463 -2.36 11.82 36.67
CA SER A 463 -2.82 10.43 36.78
C SER A 463 -3.44 10.14 38.14
N LEU A 464 -4.54 9.36 38.15
CA LEU A 464 -5.18 8.86 39.38
C LEU A 464 -5.08 7.33 39.42
N ALA A 465 -4.45 6.79 40.46
CA ALA A 465 -4.28 5.35 40.63
C ALA A 465 -4.30 4.94 42.12
N PRO A 466 -4.83 3.76 42.46
CA PRO A 466 -5.48 2.80 41.58
C PRO A 466 -6.87 3.29 41.09
N ASN A 467 -7.35 2.76 39.97
CA ASN A 467 -8.70 2.95 39.47
C ASN A 467 -9.14 1.66 38.73
N PRO A 468 -10.07 0.85 39.27
CA PRO A 468 -10.88 1.09 40.48
C PRO A 468 -10.07 1.23 41.77
N PHE A 469 -10.58 2.00 42.73
CA PHE A 469 -9.99 2.20 44.06
C PHE A 469 -10.92 1.65 45.14
N SER A 470 -10.35 1.21 46.27
CA SER A 470 -11.11 0.83 47.46
C SER A 470 -11.01 1.93 48.52
N ASN A 471 -9.90 2.01 49.24
CA ASN A 471 -9.76 2.89 50.39
C ASN A 471 -9.16 4.26 50.06
N SER A 472 -8.35 4.36 49.01
CA SER A 472 -7.70 5.61 48.63
C SER A 472 -7.35 5.65 47.14
N VAL A 473 -7.21 6.87 46.63
CA VAL A 473 -6.70 7.15 45.29
C VAL A 473 -5.52 8.12 45.38
N THR A 474 -4.45 7.81 44.66
CA THR A 474 -3.28 8.68 44.56
C THR A 474 -3.37 9.53 43.31
N VAL A 475 -3.32 10.85 43.48
CA VAL A 475 -3.21 11.83 42.40
C VAL A 475 -1.73 12.14 42.18
N SER A 476 -1.19 11.95 40.98
CA SER A 476 0.21 12.21 40.65
C SER A 476 0.35 13.10 39.41
N TYR A 477 1.38 13.95 39.38
CA TYR A 477 1.61 14.89 38.28
C TYR A 477 3.08 15.07 37.90
N ASN A 478 3.33 15.48 36.65
CA ASN A 478 4.68 15.49 36.06
C ASN A 478 5.54 16.70 36.48
N SER A 479 4.94 17.83 36.92
CA SER A 479 5.68 19.00 37.41
C SER A 479 4.83 19.83 38.40
N LEU A 480 5.45 20.30 39.50
CA LEU A 480 4.85 21.20 40.50
C LEU A 480 4.51 22.59 39.96
N SER A 481 5.13 23.00 38.85
CA SER A 481 4.90 24.32 38.23
C SER A 481 3.50 24.51 37.61
N LEU A 482 2.65 23.48 37.63
CA LEU A 482 1.32 23.45 37.00
C LEU A 482 0.14 23.59 37.97
N LEU A 483 0.40 23.64 39.29
CA LEU A 483 -0.64 23.62 40.33
C LEU A 483 -0.38 24.72 41.37
N ASN A 484 -0.49 25.98 40.96
CA ASN A 484 -0.67 27.07 41.93
C ASN A 484 -2.09 26.94 42.50
N ASN A 485 -2.20 26.73 43.82
CA ASN A 485 -3.47 26.48 44.51
C ASN A 485 -4.30 25.33 43.89
N GLY A 486 -3.64 24.21 43.60
CA GLY A 486 -4.29 23.02 43.05
C GLY A 486 -5.40 22.47 43.94
N THR A 487 -6.55 22.14 43.37
CA THR A 487 -7.65 21.45 44.06
C THR A 487 -8.18 20.33 43.20
N ILE A 488 -8.56 19.22 43.83
CA ILE A 488 -9.36 18.18 43.22
C ILE A 488 -10.72 18.12 43.91
N THR A 489 -11.78 18.09 43.11
CA THR A 489 -13.15 17.93 43.56
C THR A 489 -13.72 16.67 42.93
N ILE A 490 -14.32 15.80 43.75
CA ILE A 490 -14.98 14.57 43.33
C ILE A 490 -16.49 14.78 43.44
N TYR A 491 -17.22 14.45 42.38
CA TYR A 491 -18.66 14.56 42.25
C TYR A 491 -19.29 13.18 42.05
N ASN A 492 -20.52 13.01 42.55
CA ASN A 492 -21.34 11.87 42.14
C ASN A 492 -21.91 12.11 40.72
N VAL A 493 -22.58 11.10 40.16
CA VAL A 493 -23.17 11.18 38.80
C VAL A 493 -24.32 12.20 38.69
N ALA A 494 -24.90 12.64 39.80
CA ALA A 494 -25.90 13.70 39.84
C ALA A 494 -25.27 15.12 39.86
N GLY A 495 -23.93 15.21 39.94
CA GLY A 495 -23.19 16.48 39.98
C GLY A 495 -23.04 17.08 41.38
N GLU A 496 -23.41 16.35 42.45
CA GLU A 496 -23.20 16.80 43.82
C GLU A 496 -21.74 16.60 44.23
N GLU A 497 -21.17 17.61 44.90
CA GLU A 497 -19.81 17.56 45.41
C GLU A 497 -19.71 16.61 46.60
N MET A 498 -18.97 15.52 46.42
CA MET A 498 -18.77 14.48 47.42
C MET A 498 -17.53 14.75 48.27
N MET A 499 -16.48 15.31 47.66
CA MET A 499 -15.20 15.54 48.31
C MET A 499 -14.42 16.63 47.60
N ARG A 500 -13.64 17.42 48.36
CA ARG A 500 -12.69 18.39 47.83
C ARG A 500 -11.39 18.37 48.63
N THR A 501 -10.26 18.32 47.94
CA THR A 501 -8.93 18.23 48.55
C THR A 501 -7.96 19.17 47.86
N SER A 502 -7.13 19.87 48.63
CA SER A 502 -6.04 20.68 48.09
C SER A 502 -4.85 19.80 47.70
N LEU A 503 -4.27 20.07 46.54
CA LEU A 503 -3.10 19.37 45.99
C LEU A 503 -1.86 20.24 46.23
N SER A 504 -0.97 19.80 47.13
CA SER A 504 0.25 20.54 47.48
C SER A 504 1.54 19.78 47.18
N ASN A 505 1.46 18.49 46.85
CA ASN A 505 2.62 17.60 46.66
C ASN A 505 2.53 16.81 45.36
N GLN A 506 3.68 16.54 44.72
CA GLN A 506 3.82 15.87 43.41
C GLN A 506 3.04 14.55 43.29
N ALA A 507 2.83 13.89 44.43
CA ALA A 507 1.77 12.92 44.62
C ALA A 507 0.99 13.25 45.90
N THR A 508 -0.33 13.21 45.83
CA THR A 508 -1.23 13.40 46.98
C THR A 508 -2.16 12.20 47.09
N ILE A 509 -2.16 11.54 48.25
CA ILE A 509 -3.07 10.44 48.56
C ILE A 509 -4.36 11.02 49.12
N ILE A 510 -5.49 10.59 48.58
CA ILE A 510 -6.82 10.98 49.00
C ILE A 510 -7.50 9.75 49.57
N GLU A 511 -7.87 9.82 50.86
CA GLU A 511 -8.66 8.79 51.52
C GLU A 511 -10.10 8.88 51.02
N THR A 512 -10.59 7.80 50.41
CA THR A 512 -11.89 7.72 49.73
C THR A 512 -12.82 6.69 50.37
N SER A 513 -12.51 6.25 51.59
CA SER A 513 -13.32 5.29 52.36
C SER A 513 -14.76 5.75 52.64
N SER A 514 -15.04 7.05 52.50
CA SER A 514 -16.39 7.61 52.62
C SER A 514 -17.20 7.58 51.32
N LEU A 515 -16.61 7.13 50.20
CA LEU A 515 -17.28 7.02 48.91
C LEU A 515 -17.83 5.59 48.74
N PRO A 516 -19.17 5.40 48.64
CA PRO A 516 -19.76 4.10 48.31
C PRO A 516 -19.35 3.57 46.93
N ASP A 517 -19.64 2.29 46.68
CA ASP A 517 -19.49 1.68 45.36
C ASP A 517 -20.20 2.51 44.28
N GLY A 518 -19.45 2.88 43.25
CA GLY A 518 -20.01 3.72 42.20
C GLY A 518 -18.99 4.39 41.29
N ILE A 519 -19.51 5.07 40.27
CA ILE A 519 -18.72 5.88 39.36
C ILE A 519 -18.77 7.32 39.82
N TYR A 520 -17.60 7.93 39.96
CA TYR A 520 -17.45 9.33 40.31
C TYR A 520 -16.77 10.10 39.18
N VAL A 521 -17.06 11.40 39.12
CA VAL A 521 -16.39 12.34 38.21
C VAL A 521 -15.46 13.19 39.06
N TYR A 522 -14.20 13.33 38.67
CA TYR A 522 -13.29 14.26 39.32
C TYR A 522 -13.02 15.47 38.42
N LYS A 523 -12.74 16.60 39.06
CA LYS A 523 -12.30 17.85 38.45
C LYS A 523 -11.07 18.34 39.18
N ILE A 524 -9.98 18.58 38.45
CA ILE A 524 -8.78 19.22 38.97
C ILE A 524 -8.76 20.67 38.51
N SER A 525 -8.52 21.59 39.43
CA SER A 525 -8.44 23.02 39.16
C SER A 525 -7.14 23.62 39.70
N SER A 526 -6.55 24.58 39.00
CA SER A 526 -5.41 25.40 39.42
C SER A 526 -5.80 26.87 39.25
N ASP A 527 -5.55 27.71 40.26
CA ASP A 527 -5.96 29.13 40.28
C ASP A 527 -7.41 29.37 39.82
N GLY A 528 -8.32 28.46 40.19
CA GLY A 528 -9.74 28.53 39.85
C GLY A 528 -10.12 28.08 38.42
N GLN A 529 -9.15 27.74 37.58
CA GLN A 529 -9.40 27.20 36.24
C GLN A 529 -9.33 25.67 36.20
N THR A 530 -10.22 25.05 35.43
CA THR A 530 -10.25 23.59 35.23
C THR A 530 -9.03 23.16 34.42
N VAL A 531 -8.22 22.26 34.99
CA VAL A 531 -7.02 21.70 34.36
C VAL A 531 -7.33 20.36 33.71
N GLN A 532 -8.08 19.50 34.40
CA GLN A 532 -8.41 18.16 33.93
C GLN A 532 -9.73 17.68 34.54
N THR A 533 -10.50 16.91 33.79
CA THR A 533 -11.63 16.14 34.32
C THR A 533 -11.46 14.66 33.96
N GLY A 534 -12.11 13.79 34.71
CA GLY A 534 -12.09 12.36 34.40
C GLY A 534 -13.01 11.55 35.29
N ARG A 535 -12.95 10.23 35.14
CA ARG A 535 -13.81 9.28 35.87
C ARG A 535 -12.97 8.33 36.70
N ILE A 536 -13.44 8.04 37.90
CA ILE A 536 -12.85 7.07 38.82
C ILE A 536 -13.96 6.16 39.37
N VAL A 537 -13.62 4.92 39.68
CA VAL A 537 -14.56 3.89 40.14
C VAL A 537 -14.20 3.50 41.56
N SER A 538 -15.13 3.62 42.49
CA SER A 538 -14.99 3.07 43.84
C SER A 538 -15.52 1.63 43.87
N GLN A 539 -14.76 0.77 44.52
CA GLN A 539 -15.08 -0.64 44.78
C GLN A 539 -14.59 -0.97 46.21
N GLN A 540 -15.48 -0.80 47.19
CA GLN A 540 -15.27 -1.06 48.62
C GLN A 540 -15.33 -2.55 48.96
#